data_AF-Q090B3-F1
#
_entry.id   AF-Q090B3-F1
#
_cell.length_a   1.000
_cell.length_b   1.000
_cell.length_c   1.000
_cell.angle_alpha   90.00
_cell.angle_beta   90.00
_cell.angle_gamma   90.00
#
_symmetry.space_group_name_H-M   'P 1'
#
loop_
_entity.id
_entity.type
_entity.pdbx_description
1 polymer ?
#
loop_
_entity_poly.entity_id
_entity_poly.type
_entity_poly.pdbx_seq_one_letter_code
_entity_poly.pdbx_strand_id
1 'polypeptide(L)'
;MTAAVESGMALMAPSADVPPHPWTLIQGWRSQWGSGHTFLVVDFHPETDKVLVLESNAAYGLDGVGYRGLGNLRDVVLQPPAQWWTRREVWTWHRICSTYPFRRQTWLKVEGCGLRGI
;
A
#
# COMPACT_ATOMS: atom_id res chain seq x y z
N MET A 1 -0.91 -5.36 17.21
CA MET A 1 -0.43 -6.51 16.44
C MET A 1 -1.40 -6.75 15.26
N THR A 2 -0.94 -7.23 14.11
CA THR A 2 -1.80 -7.60 12.97
C THR A 2 -1.67 -9.11 12.72
N ALA A 3 -2.69 -9.73 12.14
CA ALA A 3 -2.70 -11.16 11.84
C ALA A 3 -1.50 -11.61 10.97
N ALA A 4 -0.98 -10.71 10.11
CA ALA A 4 0.20 -10.99 9.28
C ALA A 4 1.49 -11.16 10.11
N VAL A 5 1.64 -10.42 11.21
CA VAL A 5 2.78 -10.59 12.13
C VAL A 5 2.59 -11.85 12.98
N GLU A 6 1.39 -12.06 13.49
CA GLU A 6 1.05 -13.26 14.29
C GLU A 6 1.28 -14.56 13.50
N SER A 7 0.97 -14.54 12.20
CA SER A 7 1.18 -15.67 11.30
C SER A 7 2.63 -15.82 10.81
N GLY A 8 3.55 -14.96 11.28
CA GLY A 8 4.97 -14.98 10.90
C GLY A 8 5.28 -14.45 9.50
N MET A 9 4.28 -13.98 8.75
CA MET A 9 4.40 -13.50 7.37
C MET A 9 5.03 -12.10 7.26
N ALA A 10 4.97 -11.30 8.34
CA ALA A 10 5.40 -9.91 8.33
C ALA A 10 6.20 -9.55 9.58
N LEU A 11 6.95 -8.45 9.47
CA LEU A 11 7.56 -7.73 10.58
C LEU A 11 6.71 -6.50 10.93
N MET A 12 6.72 -6.09 12.19
CA MET A 12 6.04 -4.86 12.59
C MET A 12 6.85 -3.66 12.11
N ALA A 13 6.20 -2.68 11.49
CA ALA A 13 6.86 -1.41 11.18
C ALA A 13 7.17 -0.64 12.48
N PRO A 14 8.24 0.18 12.53
CA PRO A 14 8.61 0.95 13.73
C PRO A 14 7.49 1.88 14.21
N SER A 15 6.69 2.43 13.30
CA SER A 15 5.48 3.18 13.62
C SER A 15 4.49 3.12 12.46
N ALA A 16 3.28 3.63 12.67
CA ALA A 16 2.27 3.74 11.62
C ALA A 16 2.44 4.97 10.72
N ASP A 17 3.43 5.83 10.99
CA ASP A 17 3.65 7.10 10.28
C ASP A 17 4.95 7.12 9.48
N VAL A 18 5.83 6.13 9.65
CA VAL A 18 7.00 5.98 8.78
C VAL A 18 6.54 5.83 7.32
N PRO A 19 7.23 6.47 6.35
CA PRO A 19 6.97 6.23 4.94
C PRO A 19 7.05 4.73 4.63
N PRO A 20 6.13 4.19 3.82
CA PRO A 20 6.12 2.78 3.51
C PRO A 20 7.28 2.45 2.58
N HIS A 21 7.82 1.25 2.71
CA HIS A 21 8.70 0.66 1.71
C HIS A 21 7.93 -0.35 0.86
N PRO A 22 8.48 -0.80 -0.29
CA PRO A 22 7.89 -1.88 -1.07
C PRO A 22 7.50 -3.09 -0.21
N TRP A 23 6.32 -3.64 -0.45
CA TRP A 23 5.73 -4.75 0.30
C TRP A 23 5.26 -4.41 1.72
N THR A 24 4.83 -3.17 1.94
CA THR A 24 4.17 -2.77 3.19
C THR A 24 2.68 -3.07 3.13
N LEU A 25 2.19 -3.93 4.02
CA LEU A 25 0.77 -4.16 4.24
C LEU A 25 0.22 -3.12 5.22
N ILE A 26 -0.83 -2.40 4.80
CA ILE A 26 -1.48 -1.37 5.61
C ILE A 26 -2.92 -1.77 5.87
N GLN A 27 -3.31 -1.76 7.14
CA GLN A 27 -4.70 -1.79 7.57
C GLN A 27 -5.05 -0.40 8.13
N GLY A 28 -5.97 0.30 7.48
CA GLY A 28 -6.33 1.68 7.82
C GLY A 28 -7.83 1.89 7.95
N TRP A 29 -8.24 2.72 8.90
CA TRP A 29 -9.64 3.08 9.14
C TRP A 29 -9.80 4.60 9.12
N ARG A 30 -10.91 5.08 8.52
CA ARG A 30 -11.20 6.53 8.41
C ARG A 30 -11.74 7.12 9.70
N SER A 31 -12.47 6.30 10.46
CA SER A 31 -12.91 6.57 11.83
C SER A 31 -12.48 5.39 12.71
N GLN A 32 -12.58 5.52 14.03
CA GLN A 32 -12.17 4.44 14.92
C GLN A 32 -12.99 3.17 14.62
N TRP A 33 -12.34 2.17 14.01
CA TRP A 33 -12.91 0.88 13.58
C TRP A 33 -13.96 0.94 12.44
N GLY A 34 -14.25 2.12 11.90
CA GLY A 34 -15.17 2.32 10.78
C GLY A 34 -14.46 2.54 9.45
N SER A 35 -15.09 2.12 8.36
CA SER A 35 -14.60 2.34 6.98
C SER A 35 -13.16 1.82 6.78
N GLY A 36 -12.91 0.61 7.29
CA GLY A 36 -11.61 -0.05 7.23
C GLY A 36 -11.24 -0.50 5.81
N HIS A 37 -9.98 -0.36 5.47
CA HIS A 37 -9.40 -0.82 4.21
C HIS A 37 -8.09 -1.55 4.50
N THR A 38 -7.85 -2.64 3.77
CA THR A 38 -6.54 -3.29 3.72
C THR A 38 -5.97 -3.08 2.32
N PHE A 39 -4.75 -2.58 2.23
CA PHE A 39 -4.09 -2.36 0.96
C PHE A 39 -2.59 -2.60 1.06
N LEU A 40 -1.98 -2.99 -0.06
CA LEU A 40 -0.58 -3.38 -0.16
C LEU A 40 0.19 -2.30 -0.91
N VAL A 41 1.17 -1.69 -0.26
CA VAL A 41 2.12 -0.79 -0.92
C VAL A 41 3.17 -1.63 -1.62
N VAL A 42 3.35 -1.42 -2.92
CA VAL A 42 4.35 -2.13 -3.73
C VAL A 42 5.52 -1.23 -4.13
N ASP A 43 5.35 0.09 -4.11
CA ASP A 43 6.42 1.04 -4.35
C ASP A 43 6.14 2.40 -3.69
N PHE A 44 7.18 3.16 -3.38
CA PHE A 44 7.11 4.50 -2.82
C PHE A 44 8.16 5.38 -3.50
N HIS A 45 7.72 6.51 -4.07
CA HIS A 45 8.58 7.47 -4.74
C HIS A 45 8.82 8.67 -3.81
N PRO A 46 9.99 8.77 -3.13
CA PRO A 46 10.21 9.73 -2.06
C PRO A 46 10.15 11.19 -2.52
N GLU A 47 10.65 11.49 -3.72
CA GLU A 47 10.74 12.88 -4.23
C GLU A 47 9.36 13.53 -4.42
N THR A 48 8.33 12.73 -4.74
CA THR A 48 6.97 13.23 -4.97
C THR A 48 5.99 12.78 -3.89
N ASP A 49 6.48 12.10 -2.85
CA ASP A 49 5.68 11.47 -1.80
C ASP A 49 4.64 10.46 -2.32
N LYS A 50 4.78 9.92 -3.54
CA LYS A 50 3.74 9.09 -4.17
C LYS A 50 3.86 7.63 -3.77
N VAL A 51 2.73 6.98 -3.53
CA VAL A 51 2.66 5.58 -3.09
C VAL A 51 1.91 4.75 -4.11
N LEU A 52 2.56 3.72 -4.65
CA LEU A 52 1.93 2.76 -5.53
C LEU A 52 1.26 1.67 -4.69
N VAL A 53 -0.06 1.60 -4.78
CA VAL A 53 -0.89 0.75 -3.93
C VAL A 53 -1.64 -0.27 -4.77
N LEU A 54 -1.56 -1.54 -4.37
CA LEU A 54 -2.47 -2.59 -4.79
C LEU A 54 -3.66 -2.68 -3.85
N GLU A 55 -4.85 -2.70 -4.44
CA GLU A 55 -6.10 -2.93 -3.74
C GLU A 55 -7.15 -3.57 -4.65
N SER A 56 -8.25 -4.01 -4.05
CA SER A 56 -9.49 -4.34 -4.76
C SER A 56 -10.56 -3.39 -4.26
N ASN A 57 -11.06 -2.50 -5.13
CA ASN A 57 -11.89 -1.39 -4.71
C ASN A 57 -12.86 -0.92 -5.81
N ALA A 58 -14.16 -1.00 -5.52
CA ALA A 58 -15.22 -0.54 -6.41
C ALA A 58 -15.18 0.98 -6.69
N ALA A 59 -14.68 1.80 -5.75
CA ALA A 59 -14.60 3.26 -5.92
C ALA A 59 -13.67 3.68 -7.07
N TYR A 60 -12.73 2.82 -7.45
CA TYR A 60 -11.83 3.02 -8.58
C TYR A 60 -12.18 2.14 -9.79
N GLY A 61 -13.35 1.50 -9.78
CA GLY A 61 -13.78 0.59 -10.85
C GLY A 61 -12.89 -0.65 -10.97
N LEU A 62 -12.22 -1.07 -9.88
CA LEU A 62 -11.38 -2.25 -9.89
C LEU A 62 -12.24 -3.50 -9.73
N ASP A 63 -12.20 -4.38 -10.73
CA ASP A 63 -12.75 -5.73 -10.70
C ASP A 63 -11.62 -6.69 -10.29
N GLY A 64 -11.45 -6.88 -8.98
CA GLY A 64 -10.32 -7.60 -8.42
C GLY A 64 -9.09 -6.71 -8.16
N VAL A 65 -7.90 -7.31 -8.19
CA VAL A 65 -6.66 -6.61 -7.80
C VAL A 65 -6.21 -5.64 -8.89
N GLY A 66 -5.97 -4.39 -8.50
CA GLY A 66 -5.47 -3.34 -9.37
C GLY A 66 -4.62 -2.32 -8.63
N TYR A 67 -3.99 -1.46 -9.41
CA TYR A 67 -3.32 -0.27 -8.89
C TYR A 67 -4.37 0.80 -8.60
N ARG A 68 -4.40 1.30 -7.36
CA ARG A 68 -5.32 2.38 -6.95
C ARG A 68 -5.21 3.56 -7.93
N GLY A 69 -6.33 3.88 -8.59
CA GLY A 69 -6.42 5.00 -9.53
C GLY A 69 -5.72 4.80 -10.87
N LEU A 70 -5.08 3.64 -11.12
CA LEU A 70 -4.39 3.35 -12.39
C LEU A 70 -4.96 2.14 -13.16
N GLY A 71 -5.84 1.34 -12.55
CA GLY A 71 -6.58 0.27 -13.23
C GLY A 71 -6.22 -1.14 -12.77
N ASN A 72 -6.87 -2.15 -13.37
CA ASN A 72 -6.67 -3.56 -12.97
C ASN A 72 -5.33 -4.09 -13.46
N LEU A 73 -4.74 -5.01 -12.69
CA LEU A 73 -3.47 -5.64 -13.07
C LEU A 73 -3.54 -6.42 -14.39
N ARG A 74 -4.71 -7.03 -14.67
CA ARG A 74 -4.97 -7.79 -15.90
C ARG A 74 -4.91 -6.92 -17.16
N ASP A 75 -5.14 -5.62 -17.03
CA ASP A 75 -5.18 -4.68 -18.15
C ASP A 75 -3.81 -4.08 -18.45
N VAL A 76 -2.85 -4.18 -17.52
CA VAL A 76 -1.52 -3.55 -17.60
C VAL A 76 -0.36 -4.55 -17.56
N VAL A 77 -0.64 -5.83 -17.84
CA VAL A 77 0.37 -6.92 -17.87
C VAL A 77 1.22 -6.95 -16.59
N LEU A 78 0.56 -6.74 -15.44
CA LEU A 78 1.16 -6.74 -14.10
C LEU A 78 2.22 -5.65 -13.84
N GLN A 79 2.43 -4.70 -14.76
CA GLN A 79 3.38 -3.61 -14.58
C GLN A 79 2.65 -2.27 -14.41
N PRO A 80 3.07 -1.41 -13.48
CA PRO A 80 2.53 -0.07 -13.42
C PRO A 80 2.99 0.73 -14.66
N PRO A 81 2.22 1.74 -15.10
CA PRO A 81 2.68 2.66 -16.12
C PRO A 81 4.05 3.26 -15.75
N ALA A 82 4.89 3.48 -16.77
CA ALA A 82 6.15 4.20 -16.57
C ALA A 82 5.87 5.58 -15.96
N GLN A 83 6.73 5.99 -15.01
CA GLN A 83 6.61 7.26 -14.29
C GLN A 83 5.24 7.44 -13.60
N TRP A 84 4.67 6.37 -13.05
CA TRP A 84 3.39 6.38 -12.34
C TRP A 84 3.30 7.50 -11.28
N TRP A 85 4.42 7.89 -10.67
CA TRP A 85 4.49 8.97 -9.69
C TRP A 85 4.14 10.38 -10.25
N THR A 86 4.15 10.56 -11.57
CA THR A 86 3.70 11.80 -12.22
C THR A 86 2.18 11.90 -12.34
N ARG A 87 1.47 10.77 -12.17
CA ARG A 87 0.03 10.67 -12.33
C ARG A 87 -0.69 11.32 -11.14
N ARG A 88 -1.72 12.12 -11.44
CA ARG A 88 -2.48 12.86 -10.41
C ARG A 88 -3.34 11.93 -9.56
N GLU A 89 -3.75 10.81 -10.15
CA GLU A 89 -4.60 9.77 -9.58
C GLU A 89 -3.89 9.00 -8.47
N VAL A 90 -2.56 8.90 -8.54
CA VAL A 90 -1.76 8.21 -7.52
C VAL A 90 -1.72 9.04 -6.26
N TRP A 91 -1.99 8.41 -5.13
CA TRP A 91 -2.03 9.08 -3.84
C TRP A 91 -0.64 9.33 -3.29
N THR A 92 -0.52 10.41 -2.52
CA THR A 92 0.67 10.64 -1.71
C THR A 92 0.59 9.88 -0.39
N TRP A 93 1.72 9.64 0.25
CA TRP A 93 1.78 9.06 1.58
C TRP A 93 1.06 9.96 2.58
N HIS A 94 1.30 11.27 2.49
CA HIS A 94 0.58 12.26 3.27
C HIS A 94 -0.94 12.11 3.15
N ARG A 95 -1.46 11.89 1.93
CA ARG A 95 -2.90 11.68 1.70
C ARG A 95 -3.40 10.37 2.31
N ILE A 96 -2.63 9.29 2.25
CA ILE A 96 -2.99 8.03 2.92
C ILE A 96 -3.08 8.27 4.44
N CYS A 97 -2.11 8.98 5.01
CA CYS A 97 -2.09 9.31 6.43
C CYS A 97 -3.24 10.22 6.89
N SER A 98 -3.63 11.21 6.09
CA SER A 98 -4.76 12.07 6.46
C SER A 98 -6.11 11.36 6.27
N THR A 99 -6.24 10.49 5.26
CA THR A 99 -7.50 9.79 4.96
C THR A 99 -7.81 8.70 5.99
N TYR A 100 -6.80 7.97 6.46
CA TYR A 100 -6.98 6.82 7.34
C TYR A 100 -6.36 7.06 8.71
N PRO A 101 -6.75 8.04 9.55
CA PRO A 101 -6.01 8.43 10.76
C PRO A 101 -5.66 7.27 11.72
N PHE A 102 -6.44 6.20 11.73
CA PHE A 102 -6.15 5.00 12.49
C PHE A 102 -5.53 3.95 11.56
N ARG A 103 -4.22 3.71 11.64
CA ARG A 103 -3.51 2.75 10.77
C ARG A 103 -2.66 1.79 11.58
N ARG A 104 -2.43 0.62 11.00
CA ARG A 104 -1.34 -0.27 11.34
C ARG A 104 -0.57 -0.60 10.07
N GLN A 105 0.75 -0.59 10.19
CA GLN A 105 1.67 -0.94 9.10
C GLN A 105 2.49 -2.16 9.50
N THR A 106 2.69 -3.05 8.53
CA THR A 106 3.57 -4.21 8.67
C THR A 106 4.30 -4.48 7.37
N TRP A 107 5.51 -4.99 7.48
CA TRP A 107 6.43 -5.21 6.37
C TRP A 107 6.43 -6.68 6.01
N LEU A 108 5.89 -7.04 4.84
CA LEU A 108 5.79 -8.44 4.42
C LEU A 108 7.18 -9.02 4.16
N LYS A 109 7.39 -10.26 4.56
CA LYS A 109 8.55 -11.06 4.17
C LYS A 109 8.29 -11.62 2.78
N VAL A 110 8.91 -11.03 1.77
CA VAL A 110 8.75 -11.45 0.36
C VAL A 110 10.04 -12.11 -0.10
N GLU A 111 9.96 -13.36 -0.58
CA GLU A 111 11.11 -14.05 -1.18
C GLU A 111 11.37 -13.54 -2.60
N GLY A 112 12.64 -13.47 -3.00
CA GLY A 112 13.03 -13.04 -4.36
C GLY A 112 12.95 -11.52 -4.61
N CYS A 113 12.21 -10.77 -3.79
CA CYS A 113 12.35 -9.32 -3.68
C CYS A 113 13.26 -9.02 -2.50
N GLY A 114 14.50 -8.58 -2.74
CA GLY A 114 15.51 -8.47 -1.69
C GLY A 114 15.05 -7.67 -0.46
N LEU A 115 14.71 -8.37 0.61
CA LEU A 115 14.90 -7.91 1.99
C LEU A 115 16.32 -8.30 2.39
N ARG A 116 17.32 -7.68 1.76
CA ARG A 116 18.71 -7.78 2.22
C ARG A 116 18.94 -6.67 3.24
N GLY A 117 19.09 -7.04 4.51
CA GLY A 117 19.61 -6.16 5.56
C GLY A 117 18.58 -5.69 6.57
N ILE A 118 18.16 -6.62 7.43
CA ILE A 118 18.26 -6.39 8.88
C ILE A 118 19.44 -7.22 9.39
#